data_AF-A0A7Y2A7X0-F1
#
_entry.id   AF-A0A7Y2A7X0-F1
#
_cell.length_a   1.000
_cell.length_b   1.000
_cell.length_c   1.000
_cell.angle_alpha   90.00
_cell.angle_beta   90.00
_cell.angle_gamma   90.00
#
_symmetry.space_group_name_H-M   'P 1'
#
loop_
_entity.id
_entity.type
_entity.pdbx_description
1 polymer ?
#
loop_
_entity_poly.entity_id
_entity_poly.type
_entity_poly.pdbx_seq_one_letter_code
_entity_poly.pdbx_strand_id
1 'polypeptide(L)'
;MKVQGVFFIALLLMSTTACSQRSFGILKEYNGKIGIGTSTPDEMLTVKGTIHTQEVVVDMKGAVAPDYVFQHYYQDTSVLKDDYELMNLSELEQFLRTHHHLPDLPSAKELDSE
;
A
#
# COMPACT_ATOMS: atom_id res chain seq x y z
N MET A 1 34.87 40.00 38.58
CA MET A 1 35.35 38.63 38.24
C MET A 1 34.31 37.51 38.38
N LYS A 2 32.98 37.77 38.40
CA LYS A 2 31.94 36.71 38.51
C LYS A 2 31.17 36.41 37.22
N VAL A 3 31.32 37.23 36.17
CA VAL A 3 30.49 37.14 34.94
C VAL A 3 31.15 36.27 33.86
N GLN A 4 32.48 36.22 33.79
CA GLN A 4 33.20 35.38 32.81
C GLN A 4 33.05 33.87 33.06
N GLY A 5 32.89 33.43 34.32
CA GLY A 5 32.70 32.02 34.65
C GLY A 5 31.34 31.46 34.23
N VAL A 6 30.29 32.29 34.22
CA VAL A 6 28.93 31.88 33.85
C VAL A 6 28.79 31.68 32.34
N PHE A 7 29.48 32.51 31.53
CA PHE A 7 29.49 32.39 30.07
C PHE A 7 30.21 31.13 29.59
N PHE A 8 31.28 30.71 30.28
CA PHE A 8 32.02 29.49 29.98
C PHE A 8 31.21 28.22 30.29
N ILE A 9 30.40 28.23 31.35
CA ILE A 9 29.51 27.11 31.72
C ILE A 9 28.34 27.00 30.73
N ALA A 10 27.79 28.12 30.24
CA ALA A 10 26.73 28.12 29.23
C ALA A 10 27.20 27.55 27.87
N LEU A 11 28.46 27.81 27.48
CA LEU A 11 29.04 27.27 26.26
C LEU A 11 29.29 25.75 26.33
N LEU A 12 29.61 25.24 27.53
CA LEU A 12 29.84 23.80 27.78
C LEU A 12 28.54 22.96 27.73
N LEU A 13 27.37 23.58 27.97
CA LEU A 13 26.06 22.92 27.93
C LEU A 13 25.46 22.81 26.52
N MET A 14 26.00 23.55 25.54
CA MET A 14 25.51 23.56 24.15
C MET A 14 26.22 22.53 23.24
N SER A 15 27.27 21.86 23.72
CA SER A 15 28.15 21.02 22.89
C SER A 15 27.87 19.51 22.94
N THR A 16 26.88 19.02 23.68
CA THR A 16 26.71 17.57 23.89
C THR A 16 25.60 16.89 23.08
N THR A 17 24.90 17.58 22.18
CA THR A 17 24.06 16.89 21.19
C THR A 17 24.87 16.53 19.94
N ALA A 18 25.84 15.63 20.11
CA ALA A 18 26.38 14.90 18.97
C ALA A 18 25.29 13.92 18.49
N CYS A 19 24.49 14.31 17.51
CA CYS A 19 23.60 13.39 16.81
C CYS A 19 24.48 12.41 16.00
N SER A 20 24.61 11.18 16.48
CA SER A 20 25.18 10.09 15.69
C SER A 20 24.12 9.61 14.70
N GLN A 21 24.07 10.20 13.51
CA GLN A 21 23.17 9.76 12.45
C GLN A 21 23.87 8.68 11.62
N ARG A 22 23.53 7.42 11.87
CA ARG A 22 23.89 6.32 10.97
C ARG A 22 23.10 6.51 9.67
N SER A 23 23.77 6.96 8.61
CA SER A 23 23.19 6.97 7.28
C SER A 23 23.14 5.52 6.78
N PHE A 24 21.97 4.90 6.86
CA PHE A 24 21.71 3.68 6.11
C PHE A 24 21.56 4.08 4.64
N GLY A 25 22.64 4.05 3.85
CA GLY A 25 22.62 4.54 2.46
C GLY A 25 21.55 3.90 1.56
N ILE A 26 21.08 2.71 1.94
CA ILE A 26 20.03 1.95 1.25
C ILE A 26 18.61 2.33 1.73
N LEU A 27 18.43 2.79 2.98
CA LEU A 27 17.13 3.11 3.56
C LEU A 27 16.99 4.62 3.72
N LYS A 28 16.06 5.22 2.97
CA LYS A 28 15.82 6.67 2.94
C LYS A 28 14.40 6.98 3.39
N GLU A 29 14.27 8.06 4.15
CA GLU A 29 12.98 8.67 4.45
C GLU A 29 12.81 9.90 3.55
N TYR A 30 11.64 10.04 2.91
CA TYR A 30 11.28 11.19 2.09
C TYR A 30 9.79 11.51 2.28
N ASN A 31 9.50 12.66 2.90
CA ASN A 31 8.12 13.13 3.16
C ASN A 31 7.25 12.09 3.91
N GLY A 32 7.81 11.42 4.91
CA GLY A 32 7.14 10.39 5.71
C GLY A 32 7.07 9.01 5.04
N LYS A 33 7.61 8.86 3.82
CA LYS A 33 7.67 7.59 3.09
C LYS A 33 9.03 6.94 3.26
N ILE A 34 9.06 5.61 3.28
CA ILE A 34 10.30 4.82 3.39
C ILE A 34 10.67 4.25 2.02
N GLY A 35 11.84 4.62 1.52
CA GLY A 35 12.44 4.07 0.30
C GLY A 35 13.61 3.14 0.63
N ILE A 36 13.61 1.93 0.07
CA ILE A 36 14.74 0.99 0.09
C ILE A 36 15.30 0.90 -1.33
N GLY A 37 16.55 1.34 -1.54
CA GLY A 37 17.19 1.36 -2.86
C GLY A 37 16.68 2.46 -3.81
N THR A 38 15.82 3.36 -3.34
CA THR A 38 15.32 4.53 -4.08
C THR A 38 15.32 5.79 -3.20
N SER A 39 15.51 6.96 -3.80
CA SER A 39 15.35 8.26 -3.14
C SER A 39 14.00 8.92 -3.41
N THR A 40 13.18 8.32 -4.26
CA THR A 40 11.88 8.84 -4.69
C THR A 40 10.82 7.77 -4.47
N PRO A 41 10.42 7.49 -3.22
CA PRO A 41 9.34 6.55 -2.93
C PRO A 41 8.00 7.11 -3.44
N ASP A 42 7.28 6.29 -4.19
CA ASP A 42 5.93 6.53 -4.69
C ASP A 42 4.85 6.18 -3.65
N GLU A 43 5.10 5.17 -2.81
CA GLU A 43 4.21 4.69 -1.74
C GLU A 43 4.80 4.84 -0.34
N MET A 44 4.03 4.55 0.71
CA MET A 44 4.52 4.60 2.11
C MET A 44 5.77 3.73 2.32
N LEU A 45 5.88 2.62 1.59
CA LEU A 45 7.06 1.77 1.52
C LEU A 45 7.34 1.41 0.05
N THR A 46 8.45 1.88 -0.50
CA THR A 46 8.88 1.56 -1.87
C THR A 46 10.23 0.83 -1.82
N VAL A 47 10.30 -0.37 -2.40
CA VAL A 47 11.54 -1.15 -2.49
C VAL A 47 11.96 -1.30 -3.95
N LYS A 48 13.08 -0.68 -4.34
CA LYS A 48 13.68 -0.85 -5.67
C LYS A 48 14.64 -2.03 -5.66
N GLY A 49 14.09 -3.25 -5.63
CA GLY A 49 14.85 -4.50 -5.59
C GLY A 49 13.98 -5.70 -5.18
N THR A 50 14.62 -6.85 -4.94
CA THR A 50 13.92 -8.06 -4.50
C THR A 50 13.74 -8.10 -2.99
N ILE A 51 12.53 -8.43 -2.54
CA ILE A 51 12.20 -8.68 -1.13
C ILE A 51 12.28 -10.19 -0.88
N HIS A 52 13.16 -10.62 0.01
CA HIS A 52 13.18 -12.00 0.52
C HIS A 52 12.59 -12.00 1.94
N THR A 53 11.49 -12.70 2.13
CA THR A 53 10.74 -12.75 3.39
C THR A 53 10.20 -14.16 3.64
N GLN A 54 9.96 -14.51 4.89
CA GLN A 54 9.37 -15.80 5.28
C GLN A 54 7.84 -15.77 5.12
N GLU A 55 7.21 -14.65 5.46
CA GLU A 55 5.76 -14.48 5.42
C GLU A 55 5.42 -13.01 5.14
N VAL A 56 4.31 -12.79 4.45
CA VAL A 56 3.68 -11.48 4.28
C VAL A 56 2.20 -11.65 4.58
N VAL A 57 1.70 -10.93 5.56
CA VAL A 57 0.26 -10.84 5.84
C VAL A 57 -0.26 -9.58 5.14
N VAL A 58 -1.16 -9.77 4.18
CA VAL A 58 -1.83 -8.67 3.48
C VAL A 58 -3.29 -8.65 3.95
N ASP A 59 -3.63 -7.66 4.76
CA ASP A 59 -5.02 -7.41 5.13
C ASP A 59 -5.73 -6.74 3.95
N MET A 60 -6.28 -7.55 3.04
CA MET A 60 -7.16 -7.05 1.98
C MET A 60 -8.53 -6.68 2.57
N LYS A 61 -8.59 -5.61 3.37
CA LYS A 61 -9.85 -5.02 3.81
C LYS A 61 -10.57 -4.45 2.58
N GLY A 62 -11.36 -5.28 1.92
CA GLY A 62 -12.13 -4.88 0.73
C GLY A 62 -11.87 -5.66 -0.54
N ALA A 63 -10.98 -6.67 -0.55
CA ALA A 63 -11.16 -7.75 -1.52
C ALA A 63 -12.40 -8.52 -1.06
N VAL A 64 -13.57 -8.01 -1.41
CA VAL A 64 -14.84 -8.68 -1.11
C VAL A 64 -14.72 -10.01 -1.82
N ALA A 65 -14.52 -11.08 -1.05
CA ALA A 65 -14.62 -12.41 -1.60
C ALA A 65 -15.94 -12.46 -2.40
N PRO A 66 -15.96 -13.03 -3.61
CA PRO A 66 -17.13 -13.00 -4.47
C PRO A 66 -18.30 -13.86 -3.95
N ASP A 67 -18.28 -14.21 -2.67
CA ASP A 67 -19.34 -14.85 -1.91
C ASP A 67 -20.69 -14.14 -2.08
N TYR A 68 -20.68 -12.83 -2.34
CA TYR A 68 -21.91 -12.09 -2.64
C TYR A 68 -22.65 -12.60 -3.88
N VAL A 69 -21.92 -13.12 -4.88
CA VAL A 69 -22.50 -13.71 -6.10
C VAL A 69 -23.32 -14.94 -5.75
N PHE A 70 -22.75 -15.82 -4.92
CA PHE A 70 -23.42 -17.06 -4.51
C PHE A 70 -24.51 -16.81 -3.48
N GLN A 71 -24.31 -15.86 -2.56
CA GLN A 71 -25.34 -15.43 -1.62
C GLN A 71 -26.56 -14.91 -2.39
N HIS A 72 -26.37 -14.00 -3.35
CA HIS A 72 -27.46 -13.50 -4.17
C HIS A 72 -28.16 -14.63 -4.95
N TYR A 73 -27.40 -15.55 -5.55
CA TYR A 73 -27.98 -16.66 -6.31
C TYR A 73 -28.81 -17.65 -5.47
N TYR A 74 -28.39 -17.95 -4.24
CA TYR A 74 -29.05 -18.95 -3.40
C TYR A 74 -30.00 -18.37 -2.35
N GLN A 75 -29.86 -17.09 -2.01
CA GLN A 75 -30.57 -16.42 -0.91
C GLN A 75 -31.32 -15.16 -1.35
N ASP A 76 -31.43 -14.92 -2.67
CA ASP A 76 -32.07 -13.76 -3.32
C ASP A 76 -31.46 -12.38 -3.01
N THR A 77 -30.57 -12.27 -2.02
CA THR A 77 -29.89 -11.03 -1.63
C THR A 77 -28.54 -11.36 -0.98
N SER A 78 -27.54 -10.48 -1.11
CA SER A 78 -26.28 -10.59 -0.38
C SER A 78 -26.15 -9.50 0.69
N VAL A 79 -25.68 -9.87 1.88
CA VAL A 79 -25.35 -8.91 2.96
C VAL A 79 -24.04 -8.17 2.66
N LEU A 80 -23.20 -8.75 1.81
CA LEU A 80 -21.92 -8.17 1.41
C LEU A 80 -22.09 -7.13 0.29
N LYS A 81 -23.11 -7.30 -0.57
CA LYS A 81 -23.45 -6.41 -1.67
C LYS A 81 -24.94 -6.53 -2.01
N ASP A 82 -25.75 -5.64 -1.45
CA ASP A 82 -27.21 -5.65 -1.58
C ASP A 82 -27.69 -5.19 -2.96
N ASP A 83 -26.93 -4.31 -3.61
CA ASP A 83 -27.13 -3.81 -4.96
C ASP A 83 -26.55 -4.70 -6.07
N TYR A 84 -26.13 -5.93 -5.74
CA TYR A 84 -25.60 -6.86 -6.73
C TYR A 84 -26.72 -7.41 -7.62
N GLU A 85 -26.62 -7.20 -8.93
CA GLU A 85 -27.49 -7.81 -9.93
C GLU A 85 -26.73 -8.88 -10.71
N LEU A 86 -27.20 -10.13 -10.62
CA LEU A 86 -26.63 -11.23 -11.39
C LEU A 86 -27.11 -11.17 -12.84
N MET A 87 -26.19 -10.83 -13.76
CA MET A 87 -26.46 -10.83 -15.21
C MET A 87 -26.97 -12.19 -15.69
N ASN A 88 -28.00 -12.20 -16.53
CA ASN A 88 -28.52 -13.45 -17.08
C ASN A 88 -27.54 -14.07 -18.09
N LEU A 89 -27.67 -15.38 -18.32
CA LEU A 89 -26.71 -16.13 -19.16
C LEU A 89 -26.65 -15.63 -20.61
N SER A 90 -27.74 -15.10 -21.16
CA SER A 90 -27.79 -14.60 -22.54
C SER A 90 -26.98 -13.30 -22.69
N GLU A 91 -27.17 -12.37 -21.75
CA GLU A 91 -26.40 -11.12 -21.69
C GLU A 91 -24.92 -11.39 -21.39
N LEU A 92 -24.65 -12.31 -20.45
CA LEU A 92 -23.29 -12.69 -20.11
C LEU A 92 -22.55 -13.30 -21.30
N GLU A 93 -23.22 -14.14 -22.09
CA GLU A 93 -22.61 -14.69 -23.32
C GLU A 93 -22.24 -13.57 -24.31
N GLN A 94 -23.14 -12.60 -24.53
CA GLN A 94 -22.87 -11.47 -25.42
C GLN A 94 -21.70 -10.61 -24.93
N PHE A 95 -21.63 -10.38 -23.61
CA PHE A 95 -20.52 -9.69 -22.98
C PHE A 95 -19.21 -10.44 -23.21
N LEU A 96 -19.17 -11.75 -22.89
CA LEU A 96 -17.97 -12.58 -23.04
C LEU A 96 -17.48 -12.68 -24.49
N ARG A 97 -18.39 -12.73 -25.46
CA ARG A 97 -18.04 -12.71 -26.90
C ARG A 97 -17.38 -11.40 -27.34
N THR A 98 -17.77 -10.29 -26.72
CA THR A 98 -17.31 -8.95 -27.11
C THR A 98 -16.05 -8.53 -26.37
N HIS A 99 -16.01 -8.79 -25.05
CA HIS A 99 -14.99 -8.27 -24.15
C HIS A 99 -13.93 -9.32 -23.77
N HIS A 100 -14.23 -10.62 -23.92
CA HIS A 100 -13.33 -11.74 -23.59
C HIS A 100 -12.87 -11.82 -22.11
N HIS A 101 -13.57 -11.15 -21.21
CA HIS A 101 -13.38 -11.23 -19.75
C HIS A 101 -14.75 -11.13 -19.05
N LEU A 102 -14.79 -11.46 -17.76
CA LEU A 102 -16.01 -11.33 -16.96
C LEU A 102 -16.30 -9.86 -16.65
N PRO A 103 -17.58 -9.46 -16.53
CA PRO A 103 -17.93 -8.15 -15.99
C PRO A 103 -17.23 -7.88 -14.65
N ASP A 104 -16.90 -6.62 -14.39
CA ASP A 104 -16.21 -6.15 -13.18
C ASP A 104 -14.80 -6.72 -12.93
N LEU A 105 -14.28 -7.57 -13.82
CA LEU A 105 -12.88 -7.96 -13.83
C LEU A 105 -12.13 -7.25 -14.96
N PRO A 106 -10.98 -6.62 -14.69
CA PRO A 106 -10.12 -6.11 -15.75
C PRO A 106 -9.67 -7.26 -16.66
N SER A 107 -9.45 -6.94 -17.94
CA SER A 107 -8.83 -7.87 -18.87
C SER A 107 -7.38 -8.14 -18.46
N ALA A 108 -6.84 -9.30 -18.88
CA ALA A 108 -5.44 -9.62 -18.64
C ALA A 108 -4.48 -8.54 -19.19
N LYS A 109 -4.85 -7.92 -20.31
CA LYS A 109 -4.06 -6.84 -20.92
C LYS A 109 -4.05 -5.57 -20.06
N GLU A 110 -5.15 -5.24 -19.40
CA GLU A 110 -5.23 -4.09 -18.49
C GLU A 110 -4.40 -4.34 -17.23
N LEU A 111 -4.47 -5.56 -16.68
CA LEU A 111 -3.66 -5.97 -15.53
C LEU A 111 -2.15 -5.93 -15.81
N ASP A 112 -1.71 -6.31 -17.01
CA ASP A 112 -0.29 -6.27 -17.39
C ASP A 112 0.26 -4.82 -17.56
N SER A 113 -0.63 -3.83 -17.62
CA SER A 113 -0.27 -2.42 -17.83
C SER A 113 -0.30 -1.56 -16.55
N GLU A 114 -0.66 -2.14 -15.41
CA GLU A 114 -0.54 -1.55 -14.07
C GLU A 114 0.78 -1.96 -13.39
#